data_AF-A0A963NAE4-F1
#
_entry.id   AF-A0A963NAE4-F1
#
_cell.length_a   1.000
_cell.length_b   1.000
_cell.length_c   1.000
_cell.angle_alpha   90.00
_cell.angle_beta   90.00
_cell.angle_gamma   90.00
#
_symmetry.space_group_name_H-M   'P 1'
#
loop_
_entity.id
_entity.type
_entity.pdbx_description
1 polymer ?
#
loop_
_entity_poly.entity_id
_entity_poly.type
_entity_poly.pdbx_seq_one_letter_code
_entity_poly.pdbx_strand_id
1 'polypeptide(L)'
;MKISRARSALALLLVALTAGGVYWQRHNAALSPEQRYKLQAIERGEITQTVSANGTLNPVVLVNVGTQVSGTVTRLYVDFNDKVEKGQALLELDDSLLAAQARQSAANVLNVSAALDLALANEARMRALFAQEYISRQELEQSIQARRSSEAQLAQARAAADKDQVNLRYTTIRSPVSGVVVDRVVDLGQTVAASLQTPTLIKIAQDLSEMRIDSSFAEADIGKIREGQAVRFTVDAFP
;
A
#
# COMPACT_ATOMS: atom_id res chain seq x y z
N MET A 1 -48.41 -103.70 25.77
CA MET A 1 -47.71 -102.67 26.57
C MET A 1 -47.48 -101.42 25.71
N LYS A 2 -48.12 -100.30 26.08
CA LYS A 2 -47.79 -98.87 25.82
C LYS A 2 -47.38 -98.39 24.39
N ILE A 3 -48.32 -98.02 23.51
CA ILE A 3 -48.02 -97.18 22.29
C ILE A 3 -49.15 -96.19 21.91
N SER A 4 -49.86 -95.55 22.85
CA SER A 4 -50.92 -94.56 22.49
C SER A 4 -50.78 -93.16 23.10
N ARG A 5 -49.87 -92.94 24.06
CA ARG A 5 -49.69 -91.61 24.70
C ARG A 5 -48.69 -90.68 23.98
N ALA A 6 -47.86 -91.20 23.08
CA ALA A 6 -46.83 -90.42 22.38
C ALA A 6 -47.40 -89.56 21.23
N ARG A 7 -48.45 -90.03 20.53
CA ARG A 7 -49.05 -89.31 19.40
C ARG A 7 -49.91 -88.11 19.83
N SER A 8 -50.61 -88.23 20.96
CA SER A 8 -51.39 -87.13 21.55
C SER A 8 -50.50 -86.03 22.14
N ALA A 9 -49.34 -86.39 22.69
CA ALA A 9 -48.36 -85.43 23.19
C ALA A 9 -47.72 -84.62 22.03
N LEU A 10 -47.40 -85.28 20.92
CA LEU A 10 -46.84 -84.63 19.74
C LEU A 10 -47.82 -83.64 19.09
N ALA A 11 -49.11 -83.99 19.03
CA ALA A 11 -50.15 -83.12 18.49
C ALA A 11 -50.37 -81.87 19.36
N LEU A 12 -50.36 -82.02 20.69
CA LEU A 12 -50.45 -80.89 21.62
C LEU A 12 -49.25 -79.94 21.50
N LEU A 13 -48.05 -80.49 21.27
CA LEU A 13 -46.84 -79.70 21.09
C LEU A 13 -46.87 -78.92 19.77
N LEU A 14 -47.40 -79.51 18.70
CA LEU A 14 -47.63 -78.86 17.41
C LEU A 14 -48.69 -77.75 17.50
N VAL A 15 -49.76 -77.95 18.27
CA VAL A 15 -50.78 -76.92 18.52
C VAL A 15 -50.21 -75.79 19.39
N ALA A 16 -49.40 -76.10 20.40
CA ALA A 16 -48.73 -75.08 21.21
C ALA A 16 -47.70 -74.28 20.41
N LEU A 17 -46.94 -74.91 19.51
CA LEU A 17 -45.99 -74.24 18.63
C LEU A 17 -46.69 -73.36 17.58
N THR A 18 -47.79 -73.84 16.99
CA THR A 18 -48.58 -73.05 16.04
C THR A 18 -49.32 -71.90 16.73
N ALA A 19 -49.89 -72.13 17.91
CA ALA A 19 -50.49 -71.07 18.72
C ALA A 19 -49.45 -70.04 19.18
N GLY A 20 -48.26 -70.48 19.60
CA GLY A 20 -47.14 -69.61 19.97
C GLY A 20 -46.60 -68.80 18.78
N GLY A 21 -46.50 -69.42 17.61
CA GLY A 21 -46.10 -68.74 16.36
C GLY A 21 -47.13 -67.69 15.90
N VAL A 22 -48.42 -68.02 15.96
CA VAL A 22 -49.50 -67.08 15.63
C VAL A 22 -49.61 -65.95 16.66
N TYR A 23 -49.41 -66.24 17.94
CA TYR A 23 -49.36 -65.22 19.00
C TYR A 23 -48.17 -64.28 18.80
N TRP A 24 -46.97 -64.80 18.53
CA TRP A 24 -45.80 -63.98 18.27
C TRP A 24 -45.95 -63.13 17.01
N GLN A 25 -46.51 -63.68 15.93
CA GLN A 25 -46.73 -62.93 14.70
C GLN A 25 -47.79 -61.84 14.87
N ARG A 26 -48.88 -62.09 15.60
CA ARG A 26 -49.88 -61.07 15.93
C ARG A 26 -49.35 -60.02 16.90
N HIS A 27 -48.52 -60.40 17.86
CA HIS A 27 -47.93 -59.45 18.80
C HIS A 27 -46.90 -58.58 18.10
N ASN A 28 -46.06 -59.15 17.24
CA ASN A 28 -45.05 -58.42 16.48
C ASN A 28 -45.68 -57.53 15.38
N ALA A 29 -46.82 -57.92 14.80
CA ALA A 29 -47.60 -57.10 13.88
C ALA A 29 -48.39 -55.97 14.57
N ALA A 30 -48.60 -56.05 15.88
CA ALA A 30 -49.26 -55.04 16.70
C ALA A 30 -48.28 -54.00 17.31
N LEU A 31 -46.97 -54.13 17.10
CA LEU A 31 -46.03 -53.04 17.40
C LEU A 31 -46.25 -51.90 16.40
N SER A 32 -46.72 -50.76 16.90
CA SER A 32 -46.91 -49.54 16.13
C SER A 32 -45.62 -49.16 15.38
N PRO A 33 -45.69 -48.61 14.15
CA PRO A 33 -44.52 -48.22 13.35
C PRO A 33 -43.49 -47.34 14.10
N GLU A 34 -43.96 -46.58 15.09
CA GLU A 34 -43.18 -45.74 16.01
C GLU A 34 -42.10 -46.52 16.79
N GLN A 35 -42.32 -47.81 17.07
CA GLN A 35 -41.35 -48.67 17.77
C GLN A 35 -40.35 -49.34 16.81
N ARG A 36 -40.62 -49.32 15.50
CA ARG A 36 -39.72 -49.90 14.47
C ARG A 36 -38.77 -48.88 13.85
N TYR A 37 -39.11 -47.60 13.91
CA TYR A 37 -38.33 -46.53 13.31
C TYR A 37 -38.09 -45.40 14.30
N LYS A 38 -36.85 -44.94 14.38
CA LYS A 38 -36.53 -43.71 15.13
C LYS A 38 -36.97 -42.52 14.28
N LEU A 39 -38.18 -42.04 14.53
CA LEU A 39 -38.73 -40.85 13.88
C LEU A 39 -38.15 -39.60 14.56
N GLN A 40 -37.66 -38.65 13.77
CA GLN A 40 -37.23 -37.34 14.25
C GLN A 40 -38.08 -36.28 13.57
N ALA A 41 -38.64 -35.36 14.36
CA ALA A 41 -39.41 -34.24 13.83
C ALA A 41 -38.49 -33.35 12.98
N ILE A 42 -38.95 -32.99 11.78
CA ILE A 42 -38.20 -32.10 10.89
C ILE A 42 -38.34 -30.68 11.46
N GLU A 43 -37.24 -30.15 11.98
CA GLU A 43 -37.14 -28.75 12.34
C GLU A 43 -36.64 -27.94 11.14
N ARG A 44 -37.35 -26.86 10.81
CA ARG A 44 -36.90 -25.89 9.83
C ARG A 44 -36.25 -24.74 10.58
N GLY A 45 -34.94 -24.55 10.37
CA GLY A 45 -34.19 -23.40 10.85
C GLY A 45 -33.47 -22.71 9.69
N GLU A 46 -32.90 -21.53 9.94
CA GLU A 46 -31.99 -20.91 8.97
C GLU A 46 -30.70 -21.74 8.87
N ILE A 47 -30.34 -22.11 7.64
CA ILE A 47 -29.04 -22.70 7.33
C ILE A 47 -28.15 -21.54 6.85
N THR A 48 -27.29 -21.04 7.73
CA THR A 48 -26.30 -20.04 7.36
C THR A 48 -25.04 -20.75 6.83
N GLN A 49 -24.76 -20.59 5.54
CA GLN A 49 -23.51 -21.05 4.96
C GLN A 49 -22.44 -19.97 5.13
N THR A 50 -21.53 -20.18 6.07
CA THR A 50 -20.42 -19.26 6.30
C THR A 50 -19.25 -19.63 5.40
N VAL A 51 -18.72 -18.64 4.69
CA VAL A 51 -17.43 -18.75 3.99
C VAL A 51 -16.41 -18.00 4.84
N SER A 52 -15.38 -18.69 5.29
CA SER A 52 -14.29 -18.11 6.09
C SER A 52 -13.03 -17.99 5.24
N ALA A 53 -12.38 -16.84 5.30
CA ALA A 53 -11.08 -16.63 4.68
C ALA A 53 -10.19 -15.78 5.58
N ASN A 54 -8.89 -16.02 5.52
CA ASN A 54 -7.89 -15.21 6.20
C ASN A 54 -7.53 -14.02 5.30
N GLY A 55 -7.33 -12.86 5.89
CA GLY A 55 -6.96 -11.64 5.17
C GLY A 55 -5.93 -10.82 5.92
N THR A 56 -5.32 -9.88 5.21
CA THR A 56 -4.43 -8.87 5.82
C THR A 56 -5.21 -7.56 5.97
N LEU A 57 -5.02 -6.89 7.11
CA LEU A 57 -5.64 -5.61 7.40
C LEU A 57 -4.68 -4.50 6.92
N ASN A 58 -5.10 -3.75 5.91
CA ASN A 58 -4.31 -2.68 5.30
C ASN A 58 -5.02 -1.33 5.46
N PRO A 59 -4.28 -0.23 5.61
CA PRO A 59 -4.84 1.11 5.50
C PRO A 59 -5.44 1.35 4.10
N VAL A 60 -6.50 2.15 4.00
CA VAL A 60 -7.12 2.49 2.71
C VAL A 60 -6.16 3.25 1.80
N VAL A 61 -5.37 4.17 2.36
CA VAL A 61 -4.38 4.97 1.63
C VAL A 61 -3.01 4.80 2.28
N LEU A 62 -2.09 4.18 1.54
CA LEU A 62 -0.70 4.00 1.92
C LEU A 62 0.21 4.73 0.93
N VAL A 63 1.07 5.61 1.45
CA VAL A 63 2.02 6.38 0.65
C VAL A 63 3.44 5.92 0.94
N ASN A 64 4.15 5.55 -0.14
CA ASN A 64 5.54 5.14 -0.08
C ASN A 64 6.45 6.35 -0.33
N VAL A 65 7.26 6.70 0.66
CA VAL A 65 8.22 7.80 0.58
C VAL A 65 9.59 7.22 0.22
N GLY A 66 10.14 7.66 -0.90
CA GLY A 66 11.45 7.25 -1.42
C GLY A 66 12.45 8.40 -1.49
N THR A 67 13.64 8.13 -2.04
CA THR A 67 14.65 9.16 -2.33
C THR A 67 14.77 9.49 -3.82
N GLN A 68 15.01 10.76 -4.12
CA GLN A 68 15.31 11.24 -5.46
C GLN A 68 16.81 11.48 -5.69
N VAL A 69 17.60 11.52 -4.62
CA VAL A 69 19.05 11.71 -4.66
C VAL A 69 19.77 10.60 -3.90
N SER A 70 20.94 10.20 -4.39
CA SER A 70 21.75 9.20 -3.69
C SER A 70 22.52 9.86 -2.53
N GLY A 71 22.62 9.16 -1.41
CA GLY A 71 23.33 9.65 -0.23
C GLY A 71 23.25 8.66 0.92
N THR A 72 23.99 8.95 1.99
CA THR A 72 23.96 8.16 3.23
C THR A 72 23.03 8.83 4.24
N VAL A 73 22.20 8.07 4.95
CA VAL A 73 21.30 8.62 5.97
C VAL A 73 22.12 9.15 7.15
N THR A 74 22.09 10.46 7.38
CA THR A 74 22.82 11.14 8.45
C THR A 74 21.97 11.38 9.69
N ARG A 75 20.68 11.65 9.51
CA ARG A 75 19.73 11.86 10.61
C ARG A 75 18.38 11.23 10.30
N LEU A 76 17.70 10.80 11.35
CA LEU A 76 16.36 10.24 11.33
C LEU A 76 15.52 10.99 12.37
N TYR A 77 14.36 11.49 11.98
CA TYR A 77 13.49 12.33 12.82
C TYR A 77 12.23 11.62 13.30
N VAL A 78 11.90 10.48 12.70
CA VAL A 78 10.65 9.75 12.95
C VAL A 78 10.94 8.27 13.03
N ASP A 79 10.14 7.55 13.81
CA ASP A 79 10.17 6.10 13.89
C ASP A 79 8.79 5.49 13.63
N PHE A 80 8.73 4.16 13.65
CA PHE A 80 7.48 3.42 13.53
C PHE A 80 6.43 3.89 14.55
N ASN A 81 5.19 4.02 14.11
CA ASN A 81 4.02 4.48 14.88
C ASN A 81 3.99 5.97 15.23
N ASP A 82 4.98 6.75 14.78
CA ASP A 82 4.94 8.21 14.95
C ASP A 82 3.92 8.87 14.01
N LYS A 83 3.28 9.92 14.52
CA LYS A 83 2.41 10.80 13.72
C LYS A 83 3.26 11.85 13.02
N VAL A 84 3.01 12.03 11.73
CA VAL A 84 3.73 12.99 10.90
C VAL A 84 2.77 13.90 10.15
N GLU A 85 3.20 15.13 9.93
CA GLU A 85 2.48 16.13 9.16
C GLU A 85 3.06 16.26 7.75
N LYS A 86 2.22 16.70 6.81
CA LYS A 86 2.66 17.04 5.45
C LYS A 86 3.77 18.09 5.49
N GLY A 87 4.91 17.79 4.86
CA GLY A 87 6.09 18.64 4.78
C GLY A 87 7.09 18.47 5.94
N GLN A 88 6.74 17.70 6.97
CA GLN A 88 7.65 17.37 8.07
C GLN A 88 8.87 16.60 7.55
N ALA A 89 10.06 16.96 8.03
CA ALA A 89 11.28 16.22 7.73
C ALA A 89 11.24 14.85 8.41
N LEU A 90 11.48 13.79 7.64
CA LEU A 90 11.47 12.42 8.11
C LEU A 90 12.90 11.91 8.35
N LEU A 91 13.80 12.22 7.42
CA LEU A 91 15.22 11.93 7.50
C LEU A 91 16.04 12.90 6.65
N GLU A 92 17.34 12.94 6.93
CA GLU A 92 18.33 13.68 6.16
C GLU A 92 19.38 12.73 5.58
N LEU A 93 19.75 12.98 4.34
CA LEU A 93 20.88 12.37 3.66
C LEU A 93 22.11 13.29 3.79
N ASP A 94 23.30 12.70 3.66
CA ASP A 94 24.54 13.47 3.56
C ASP A 94 24.47 14.42 2.36
N ASP A 95 24.54 15.70 2.65
CA ASP A 95 24.39 16.78 1.68
C ASP A 95 25.74 17.38 1.26
N SER A 96 26.85 16.91 1.82
CA SER A 96 28.17 17.53 1.68
C SER A 96 28.55 17.84 0.23
N LEU A 97 28.39 16.87 -0.66
CA LEU A 97 28.66 16.99 -2.09
C LEU A 97 27.64 17.90 -2.80
N LEU A 98 26.35 17.75 -2.51
CA LEU A 98 25.28 18.51 -3.16
C LEU A 98 25.30 19.98 -2.71
N ALA A 99 25.64 20.24 -1.45
CA ALA A 99 25.81 21.57 -0.89
C ALA A 99 27.04 22.27 -1.45
N ALA A 100 28.15 21.54 -1.68
CA ALA A 100 29.31 22.07 -2.39
C ALA A 100 28.96 22.42 -3.84
N GLN A 101 28.25 21.54 -4.54
CA GLN A 101 27.81 21.76 -5.92
C GLN A 101 26.85 22.96 -6.04
N ALA A 102 25.87 23.09 -5.16
CA ALA A 102 24.95 24.23 -5.12
C ALA A 102 25.69 25.56 -4.84
N ARG A 103 26.69 25.55 -3.96
CA ARG A 103 27.55 26.73 -3.73
C ARG A 103 28.37 27.08 -4.96
N GLN A 104 28.91 26.09 -5.66
CA GLN A 104 29.68 26.30 -6.90
C GLN A 104 28.83 26.90 -8.02
N SER A 105 27.61 26.39 -8.24
CA SER A 105 26.71 26.93 -9.26
C SER A 105 26.17 28.31 -8.88
N ALA A 106 25.88 28.57 -7.61
CA ALA A 106 25.55 29.91 -7.13
C ALA A 106 26.69 30.92 -7.36
N ALA A 107 27.94 30.53 -7.11
CA ALA A 107 29.10 31.37 -7.42
C ALA A 107 29.25 31.63 -8.93
N ASN A 108 28.95 30.64 -9.77
CA ASN A 108 28.95 30.82 -11.21
C ASN A 108 27.89 31.83 -11.68
N VAL A 109 26.70 31.85 -11.07
CA VAL A 109 25.69 32.88 -11.33
C VAL A 109 26.24 34.29 -11.08
N LEU A 110 27.01 34.49 -9.99
CA LEU A 110 27.64 35.77 -9.68
C LEU A 110 28.69 36.18 -10.74
N ASN A 111 29.50 35.23 -11.20
CA ASN A 111 30.48 35.49 -12.26
C ASN A 111 29.80 35.92 -13.57
N VAL A 112 28.73 35.23 -13.97
CA VAL A 112 28.00 35.53 -15.20
C VAL A 112 27.17 36.80 -15.06
N SER A 113 26.62 37.10 -13.87
CA SER A 113 25.92 38.36 -13.64
C SER A 113 26.87 39.55 -13.76
N ALA A 114 28.09 39.46 -13.21
CA ALA A 114 29.09 40.50 -13.38
C ALA A 114 29.47 40.73 -14.86
N ALA A 115 29.52 39.65 -15.67
CA ALA A 115 29.73 39.76 -17.11
C ALA A 115 28.58 40.46 -17.83
N LEU A 116 27.32 40.20 -17.42
CA LEU A 116 26.15 40.91 -17.94
C LEU A 116 26.17 42.39 -17.55
N ASP A 117 26.54 42.72 -16.31
CA ASP A 117 26.64 44.12 -15.86
C ASP A 117 27.67 44.90 -16.69
N LEU A 118 28.80 44.26 -17.00
CA LEU A 118 29.80 44.84 -17.91
C LEU A 118 29.22 45.04 -19.33
N ALA A 119 28.49 44.07 -19.86
CA ALA A 119 27.88 44.16 -21.18
C ALA A 119 26.78 45.25 -21.24
N LEU A 120 25.99 45.41 -20.17
CA LEU A 120 25.01 46.48 -20.00
C LEU A 120 25.68 47.86 -19.99
N ALA A 121 26.75 48.02 -19.22
CA ALA A 121 27.51 49.27 -19.16
C ALA A 121 28.16 49.60 -20.52
N ASN A 122 28.67 48.59 -21.23
CA ASN A 122 29.20 48.75 -22.59
C ASN A 122 28.11 49.20 -23.57
N GLU A 123 26.94 48.56 -23.57
CA GLU A 123 25.82 48.96 -24.44
C GLU A 123 25.38 50.39 -24.14
N ALA A 124 25.25 50.77 -22.87
CA ALA A 124 24.89 52.12 -22.47
C ALA A 124 25.88 53.16 -23.01
N ARG A 125 27.20 52.88 -22.92
CA ARG A 125 28.24 53.74 -23.51
C ARG A 125 28.13 53.82 -25.03
N MET A 126 27.98 52.68 -25.72
CA MET A 126 27.86 52.65 -27.18
C MET A 126 26.61 53.39 -27.66
N ARG A 127 25.47 53.25 -26.97
CA ARG A 127 24.25 54.03 -27.27
C ARG A 127 24.49 55.53 -27.16
N ALA A 128 25.19 55.98 -26.12
CA ALA A 128 25.49 57.40 -25.93
C ALA A 128 26.40 57.95 -27.04
N LEU A 129 27.42 57.17 -27.46
CA LEU A 129 28.31 57.54 -28.56
C LEU A 129 27.60 57.53 -29.92
N PHE A 130 26.70 56.57 -30.16
CA PHE A 130 25.91 56.51 -31.39
C PHE A 130 24.96 57.71 -31.52
N ALA A 131 24.36 58.15 -30.41
CA ALA A 131 23.53 59.36 -30.37
C ALA A 131 24.32 60.65 -30.70
N GLN A 132 25.63 60.62 -30.54
CA GLN A 132 26.56 61.69 -30.92
C GLN A 132 27.19 61.45 -32.31
N GLU A 133 26.71 60.43 -33.05
CA GLU A 133 27.21 60.01 -34.36
C GLU A 133 28.70 59.61 -34.39
N TYR A 134 29.28 59.24 -33.23
CA TYR A 134 30.70 58.88 -33.12
C TYR A 134 31.02 57.41 -33.42
N ILE A 135 30.00 56.56 -33.54
CA ILE A 135 30.17 55.14 -33.90
C ILE A 135 29.16 54.73 -34.96
N SER A 136 29.48 53.66 -35.68
CA SER A 136 28.60 53.06 -36.68
C SER A 136 27.44 52.29 -36.05
N ARG A 137 26.38 52.09 -36.84
CA ARG A 137 25.25 51.22 -36.45
C ARG A 137 25.70 49.79 -36.16
N GLN A 138 26.68 49.28 -36.92
CA GLN A 138 27.22 47.94 -36.74
C GLN A 138 27.86 47.76 -35.36
N GLU A 139 28.62 48.74 -34.87
CA GLU A 139 29.25 48.70 -33.54
C GLU A 139 28.21 48.69 -32.42
N LEU A 140 27.15 49.49 -32.55
CA LEU A 140 26.03 49.48 -31.60
C LEU A 140 25.32 48.11 -31.60
N GLU A 141 25.02 47.55 -32.78
CA GLU A 141 24.37 46.24 -32.90
C GLU A 141 25.23 45.10 -32.32
N GLN A 142 26.55 45.15 -32.50
CA GLN A 142 27.49 44.21 -31.86
C GLN A 142 27.40 44.29 -30.33
N SER A 143 27.35 45.49 -29.75
CA SER A 143 27.20 45.65 -28.29
C SER A 143 25.85 45.14 -27.77
N ILE A 144 24.76 45.39 -28.51
CA ILE A 144 23.43 44.85 -28.16
C ILE A 144 23.44 43.32 -28.20
N GLN A 145 24.06 42.74 -29.22
CA GLN A 145 24.16 41.29 -29.35
C GLN A 145 25.02 40.68 -28.23
N ALA A 146 26.11 41.34 -27.86
CA ALA A 146 26.94 40.93 -26.72
C ALA A 146 26.13 40.93 -25.41
N ARG A 147 25.35 41.99 -25.13
CA ARG A 147 24.46 42.02 -23.97
C ARG A 147 23.44 40.88 -23.99
N ARG A 148 22.77 40.65 -25.13
CA ARG A 148 21.79 39.56 -25.28
C ARG A 148 22.42 38.18 -25.04
N SER A 149 23.65 37.98 -25.51
CA SER A 149 24.42 36.75 -25.26
C SER A 149 24.70 36.56 -23.78
N SER A 150 25.20 37.58 -23.08
CA SER A 150 25.44 37.53 -21.63
C SER A 150 24.14 37.33 -20.82
N GLU A 151 23.03 37.90 -21.27
CA GLU A 151 21.71 37.72 -20.65
C GLU A 151 21.25 36.26 -20.77
N ALA A 152 21.42 35.64 -21.94
CA ALA A 152 21.13 34.23 -22.15
C ALA A 152 22.03 33.32 -21.29
N GLN A 153 23.31 33.65 -21.18
CA GLN A 153 24.25 32.93 -20.31
C GLN A 153 23.84 33.02 -18.83
N LEU A 154 23.38 34.19 -18.38
CA LEU A 154 22.90 34.36 -17.01
C LEU A 154 21.64 33.51 -16.76
N ALA A 155 20.71 33.48 -17.71
CA ALA A 155 19.53 32.63 -17.60
C ALA A 155 19.91 31.14 -17.52
N GLN A 156 20.87 30.69 -18.32
CA GLN A 156 21.39 29.32 -18.27
C GLN A 156 22.07 29.01 -16.92
N ALA A 157 22.90 29.92 -16.42
CA ALA A 157 23.58 29.74 -15.14
C ALA A 157 22.59 29.67 -13.97
N ARG A 158 21.54 30.51 -13.98
CA ARG A 158 20.46 30.48 -12.97
C ARG A 158 19.71 29.16 -13.01
N ALA A 159 19.32 28.68 -14.19
CA ALA A 159 18.64 27.39 -14.32
C ALA A 159 19.49 26.21 -13.79
N ALA A 160 20.81 26.26 -14.00
CA ALA A 160 21.73 25.28 -13.44
C ALA A 160 21.81 25.36 -11.90
N ALA A 161 21.90 26.57 -11.35
CA ALA A 161 21.91 26.79 -9.90
C ALA A 161 20.59 26.34 -9.24
N ASP A 162 19.44 26.64 -9.86
CA ASP A 162 18.13 26.20 -9.37
C ASP A 162 18.03 24.68 -9.36
N LYS A 163 18.51 24.00 -10.40
CA LYS A 163 18.57 22.54 -10.45
C LYS A 163 19.39 21.96 -9.29
N ASP A 164 20.59 22.50 -9.06
CA ASP A 164 21.47 22.03 -7.99
C ASP A 164 20.88 22.32 -6.60
N GLN A 165 20.20 23.45 -6.42
CA GLN A 165 19.49 23.79 -5.19
C GLN A 165 18.28 22.87 -4.95
N VAL A 166 17.55 22.48 -6.00
CA VAL A 166 16.46 21.49 -5.90
C VAL A 166 17.01 20.13 -5.49
N ASN A 167 18.12 19.69 -6.08
CA ASN A 167 18.79 18.45 -5.68
C ASN A 167 19.23 18.49 -4.22
N LEU A 168 19.80 19.61 -3.76
CA LEU A 168 20.14 19.82 -2.36
C LEU A 168 18.89 19.75 -1.46
N ARG A 169 17.76 20.32 -1.87
CA ARG A 169 16.51 20.21 -1.10
C ARG A 169 16.01 18.77 -0.98
N TYR A 170 16.28 17.93 -1.97
CA TYR A 170 15.93 16.51 -1.95
C TYR A 170 16.79 15.66 -1.01
N THR A 171 17.87 16.20 -0.41
CA THR A 171 18.60 15.49 0.66
C THR A 171 17.78 15.39 1.94
N THR A 172 16.89 16.36 2.20
CA THR A 172 15.90 16.27 3.28
C THR A 172 14.64 15.61 2.76
N ILE A 173 14.42 14.36 3.15
CA ILE A 173 13.22 13.62 2.77
C ILE A 173 12.06 14.06 3.67
N ARG A 174 11.00 14.58 3.05
CA ARG A 174 9.82 15.14 3.73
C ARG A 174 8.58 14.31 3.46
N SER A 175 7.64 14.35 4.39
CA SER A 175 6.36 13.67 4.20
C SER A 175 5.49 14.36 3.13
N PRO A 176 4.96 13.63 2.13
CA PRO A 176 4.01 14.18 1.17
C PRO A 176 2.59 14.34 1.73
N VAL A 177 2.25 13.61 2.80
CA VAL A 177 0.91 13.57 3.43
C VAL A 177 1.01 13.60 4.95
N SER A 178 -0.04 14.02 5.64
CA SER A 178 -0.14 13.82 7.10
C SER A 178 -0.67 12.41 7.37
N GLY A 179 -0.16 11.74 8.40
CA GLY A 179 -0.52 10.35 8.70
C GLY A 179 0.32 9.72 9.80
N VAL A 180 0.32 8.39 9.85
CA VAL A 180 1.11 7.59 10.80
C VAL A 180 2.16 6.79 10.03
N VAL A 181 3.39 6.75 10.55
CA VAL A 181 4.46 5.92 9.99
C VAL A 181 4.16 4.45 10.29
N VAL A 182 3.91 3.68 9.23
CA VAL A 182 3.59 2.24 9.33
C VAL A 182 4.84 1.39 9.14
N ASP A 183 5.84 1.89 8.44
CA ASP A 183 7.04 1.11 8.17
C ASP A 183 8.23 2.03 7.92
N ARG A 184 9.39 1.68 8.46
CA ARG A 184 10.67 2.36 8.26
C ARG A 184 11.70 1.33 7.84
N VAL A 185 12.14 1.42 6.59
CA VAL A 185 12.97 0.40 5.92
C VAL A 185 14.45 0.80 5.89
N VAL A 186 14.82 1.92 6.52
CA VAL A 186 16.20 2.45 6.51
C VAL A 186 16.70 2.89 7.87
N ASP A 187 17.98 2.65 8.11
CA ASP A 187 18.68 2.99 9.35
C ASP A 187 19.73 4.10 9.16
N LEU A 188 20.14 4.71 10.29
CA LEU A 188 21.23 5.68 10.33
C LEU A 188 22.53 5.05 9.79
N GLY A 189 23.22 5.76 8.90
CA GLY A 189 24.45 5.28 8.26
C GLY A 189 24.24 4.38 7.04
N GLN A 190 23.00 4.02 6.70
CA GLN A 190 22.70 3.26 5.48
C GLN A 190 22.84 4.14 4.23
N THR A 191 23.50 3.64 3.19
CA THR A 191 23.57 4.31 1.89
C THR A 191 22.36 3.93 1.05
N VAL A 192 21.67 4.95 0.54
CA VAL A 192 20.52 4.81 -0.36
C VAL A 192 20.88 5.41 -1.71
N ALA A 193 20.48 4.72 -2.78
CA ALA A 193 20.73 5.16 -4.15
C ALA A 193 19.41 5.42 -4.88
N ALA A 194 19.29 6.61 -5.48
CA ALA A 194 18.22 6.92 -6.41
C ALA A 194 18.54 6.27 -7.77
N SER A 195 18.20 4.99 -7.91
CA SER A 195 18.38 4.19 -9.13
C SER A 195 17.08 4.06 -9.94
N LEU A 196 17.06 3.23 -10.99
CA LEU A 196 15.86 2.92 -11.80
C LEU A 196 14.68 2.41 -10.97
N GLN A 197 14.93 1.85 -9.79
CA GLN A 197 13.92 1.58 -8.77
C GLN A 197 14.25 2.41 -7.53
N THR A 198 13.40 3.38 -7.22
CA THR A 198 13.52 4.16 -5.99
C THR A 198 13.18 3.28 -4.80
N PRO A 199 14.12 3.02 -3.86
CA PRO A 199 13.79 2.27 -2.66
C PRO A 199 12.76 3.05 -1.82
N THR A 200 11.78 2.33 -1.29
CA THR A 200 10.86 2.89 -0.30
C THR A 200 11.59 2.97 1.03
N LEU A 201 11.73 4.19 1.55
CA LEU A 201 12.41 4.45 2.82
C LEU A 201 11.43 4.36 3.98
N ILE A 202 10.25 4.95 3.81
CA ILE A 202 9.22 5.06 4.84
C ILE A 202 7.85 4.87 4.19
N LYS A 203 6.94 4.16 4.88
CA LYS A 203 5.53 4.04 4.48
C LYS A 203 4.65 4.80 5.47
N ILE A 204 3.74 5.60 4.95
CA ILE A 204 2.87 6.46 5.74
C ILE A 204 1.42 6.11 5.40
N ALA A 205 0.64 5.74 6.41
CA ALA A 205 -0.81 5.59 6.28
C ALA A 205 -1.46 6.93 6.56
N GLN A 206 -2.29 7.42 5.64
CA GLN A 206 -2.97 8.71 5.80
C GLN A 206 -4.02 8.67 6.91
N ASP A 207 -4.77 7.57 6.97
CA ASP A 207 -5.80 7.34 7.98
C ASP A 207 -5.82 5.85 8.37
N LEU A 208 -5.82 5.59 9.67
CA LEU A 208 -5.92 4.25 10.25
C LEU A 208 -7.33 3.98 10.83
N SER A 209 -8.23 4.97 10.82
CA SER A 209 -9.63 4.79 11.19
C SER A 209 -10.43 4.07 10.11
N GLU A 210 -10.05 4.25 8.85
CA GLU A 210 -10.55 3.48 7.72
C GLU A 210 -9.51 2.44 7.30
N MET A 211 -9.88 1.16 7.42
CA MET A 211 -9.03 0.04 7.04
C MET A 211 -9.78 -0.91 6.11
N ARG A 212 -9.04 -1.58 5.24
CA ARG A 212 -9.55 -2.60 4.32
C ARG A 212 -8.94 -3.94 4.65
N ILE A 213 -9.74 -4.99 4.59
CA ILE A 213 -9.28 -6.37 4.72
C ILE A 213 -9.13 -6.95 3.32
N ASP A 214 -7.90 -7.26 2.94
CA ASP A 214 -7.60 -7.94 1.69
C ASP A 214 -7.52 -9.44 1.97
N SER A 215 -8.50 -10.20 1.48
CA SER A 215 -8.63 -11.63 1.73
C SER A 215 -8.85 -12.39 0.42
N SER A 216 -8.32 -13.61 0.35
CA SER A 216 -8.42 -14.49 -0.81
C SER A 216 -9.38 -15.64 -0.51
N PHE A 217 -10.34 -15.85 -1.40
CA PHE A 217 -11.32 -16.94 -1.29
C PHE A 217 -11.01 -18.06 -2.29
N ALA A 218 -11.39 -19.29 -1.94
CA ALA A 218 -11.32 -20.41 -2.87
C ALA A 218 -12.31 -20.20 -4.02
N GLU A 219 -11.91 -20.58 -5.23
CA GLU A 219 -12.76 -20.46 -6.43
C GLU A 219 -14.10 -21.20 -6.26
N ALA A 220 -14.12 -22.32 -5.53
CA ALA A 220 -15.35 -23.07 -5.25
C ALA A 220 -16.39 -22.30 -4.42
N ASP A 221 -15.96 -21.28 -3.67
CA ASP A 221 -16.82 -20.48 -2.79
C ASP A 221 -17.17 -19.11 -3.35
N ILE A 222 -16.49 -18.63 -4.40
CA ILE A 222 -16.71 -17.30 -4.99
C ILE A 222 -18.15 -17.13 -5.50
N GLY A 223 -18.79 -18.21 -5.99
CA GLY A 223 -20.16 -18.17 -6.49
C GLY A 223 -21.22 -17.85 -5.44
N LYS A 224 -20.85 -17.87 -4.15
CA LYS A 224 -21.73 -17.56 -3.01
C LYS A 224 -21.52 -16.14 -2.46
N ILE A 225 -20.55 -15.39 -2.99
CA ILE A 225 -20.18 -14.05 -2.52
C ILE A 225 -20.77 -13.00 -3.47
N ARG A 226 -21.33 -11.92 -2.91
CA ARG A 226 -21.88 -10.79 -3.67
C ARG A 226 -21.45 -9.46 -3.09
N GLU A 227 -21.33 -8.44 -3.93
CA GLU A 227 -21.08 -7.07 -3.48
C GLU A 227 -22.21 -6.57 -2.56
N GLY A 228 -21.84 -5.87 -1.49
CA GLY A 228 -22.79 -5.34 -0.49
C GLY A 228 -23.26 -6.36 0.57
N GLN A 229 -22.78 -7.61 0.53
CA GLN A 229 -23.07 -8.60 1.55
C GLN A 229 -22.45 -8.18 2.89
N ALA A 230 -23.25 -8.22 3.97
CA ALA A 230 -22.74 -7.94 5.30
C ALA A 230 -21.74 -9.04 5.73
N VAL A 231 -20.55 -8.62 6.14
CA VAL A 231 -19.47 -9.51 6.59
C VAL A 231 -19.16 -9.20 8.05
N ARG A 232 -18.95 -10.23 8.85
CA ARG A 232 -18.37 -10.11 10.19
C ARG A 232 -16.91 -10.56 10.09
N PHE A 233 -16.00 -9.72 10.55
CA PHE A 233 -14.61 -10.09 10.74
C PHE A 233 -14.27 -10.03 12.23
N THR A 234 -13.25 -10.79 12.61
CA THR A 234 -12.64 -10.79 13.93
C THR A 234 -11.14 -10.63 13.76
N VAL A 235 -10.49 -9.96 14.69
CA VAL A 235 -9.04 -9.75 14.66
C VAL A 235 -8.47 -10.39 15.91
N ASP A 236 -7.49 -11.27 15.78
CA ASP A 236 -6.93 -12.01 16.92
C ASP A 236 -6.36 -11.09 18.02
N ALA A 237 -5.97 -9.85 17.65
CA ALA A 237 -5.46 -8.85 18.58
C ALA A 237 -6.54 -8.24 19.51
N PHE A 238 -7.83 -8.37 19.17
CA PHE A 238 -8.96 -7.90 19.98
C PHE A 238 -10.10 -8.94 19.93
N PRO A 239 -10.13 -9.92 20.87
CA PRO A 239 -11.16 -10.96 20.92
C PRO A 239 -12.55 -10.43 21.29
#